data_AF-G5RU36-F1
#
_entry.id   AF-G5RU36-F1
#
_cell.length_a   1.000
_cell.length_b   1.000
_cell.length_c   1.000
_cell.angle_alpha   90.00
_cell.angle_beta   90.00
_cell.angle_gamma   90.00
#
_symmetry.space_group_name_H-M   'P 1'
#
loop_
_entity.id
_entity.type
_entity.pdbx_description
1 polymer ?
#
loop_
_entity_poly.entity_id
_entity_poly.type
_entity_poly.pdbx_seq_one_letter_code
_entity_poly.pdbx_strand_id
1 'polypeptide(L)'
;LDEALERARRLVAEKNPNMPADELEKLANAVGIGAVKYADLSKNRTTDYIFDWDNMLAFEGNTAPYMQYAYTRVLSVFRKADIDEQALASAPVIISEDREAQLAARLLQFEETLTVVAREGTPHVMCAYLYDVAGLFSGFYEHCPILSAENDAVRNSRLKLAQLTAKTLKLGLDTLGIETVERM
;
A
#
# COMPACT_ATOMS: atom_id res chain seq x y z
N LEU A 1 -13.46 -1.04 -19.90
CA LEU A 1 -12.05 -0.87 -19.50
C LEU A 1 -11.48 0.42 -20.10
N ASP A 2 -11.78 0.72 -21.36
CA ASP A 2 -11.34 1.96 -22.04
C ASP A 2 -11.64 3.24 -21.24
N GLU A 3 -12.87 3.43 -20.74
CA GLU A 3 -13.22 4.61 -19.93
C GLU A 3 -12.42 4.67 -18.60
N ALA A 4 -12.10 3.53 -17.98
CA ALA A 4 -11.28 3.49 -16.77
C ALA A 4 -9.87 4.03 -17.04
N LEU A 5 -9.28 3.62 -18.17
CA LEU A 5 -7.95 4.08 -18.60
C LEU A 5 -7.96 5.57 -18.95
N GLU A 6 -9.00 6.07 -19.62
CA GLU A 6 -9.12 7.48 -19.98
C GLU A 6 -9.27 8.37 -18.74
N ARG A 7 -10.11 7.97 -17.77
CA ARG A 7 -10.27 8.68 -16.50
C ARG A 7 -9.00 8.64 -15.66
N ALA A 8 -8.38 7.46 -15.53
CA ALA A 8 -7.13 7.31 -14.79
C ALA A 8 -6.00 8.13 -15.41
N ARG A 9 -5.86 8.15 -16.74
CA ARG A 9 -4.83 8.95 -17.42
C ARG A 9 -4.99 10.45 -17.13
N ARG A 10 -6.22 10.99 -17.17
CA ARG A 10 -6.49 12.39 -16.81
C ARG A 10 -6.11 12.68 -15.35
N LEU A 11 -6.61 11.84 -14.44
CA LEU A 11 -6.39 11.96 -13.00
C LEU A 11 -4.89 11.93 -12.62
N VAL A 12 -4.13 11.02 -13.24
CA VAL A 12 -2.70 10.88 -12.98
C VAL A 12 -1.91 12.04 -13.60
N ALA A 13 -2.26 12.47 -14.82
CA ALA A 13 -1.59 13.58 -15.49
C ALA A 13 -1.76 14.91 -14.72
N GLU A 14 -2.93 15.15 -14.14
CA GLU A 14 -3.18 16.33 -13.28
C GLU A 14 -2.27 16.37 -12.05
N LYS A 15 -1.99 15.21 -11.44
CA LYS A 15 -1.12 15.10 -10.26
C LYS A 15 0.37 15.07 -10.61
N ASN A 16 0.72 14.59 -11.80
CA ASN A 16 2.11 14.36 -12.24
C ASN A 16 2.40 14.98 -13.62
N PRO A 17 2.35 16.32 -13.76
CA PRO A 17 2.44 16.96 -15.08
C PRO A 17 3.78 16.76 -15.81
N ASN A 18 4.84 16.36 -15.10
CA ASN A 18 6.19 16.21 -15.64
C ASN A 18 6.63 14.74 -15.78
N MET A 19 5.73 13.77 -15.64
CA MET A 19 6.06 12.34 -15.75
C MET A 19 6.30 11.95 -17.22
N PRO A 20 7.32 11.13 -17.53
CA PRO A 20 7.53 10.59 -18.87
C PRO A 20 6.29 9.84 -19.38
N ALA A 21 6.02 9.94 -20.69
CA ALA A 21 4.79 9.41 -21.28
C ALA A 21 4.63 7.89 -21.07
N ASP A 22 5.70 7.12 -21.22
CA ASP A 22 5.70 5.66 -21.03
C ASP A 22 5.39 5.23 -19.59
N GLU A 23 5.84 6.02 -18.62
CA GLU A 23 5.54 5.80 -17.22
C GLU A 23 4.13 6.25 -16.84
N LEU A 24 3.68 7.37 -17.40
CA LEU A 24 2.32 7.84 -17.25
C LEU A 24 1.30 6.79 -17.73
N GLU A 25 1.61 6.11 -18.84
CA GLU A 25 0.80 5.00 -19.35
C GLU A 25 0.72 3.82 -18.40
N LYS A 26 1.87 3.37 -17.87
CA LYS A 26 1.91 2.27 -16.89
C LYS A 26 1.13 2.62 -15.64
N LEU A 27 1.28 3.86 -15.17
CA LEU A 27 0.59 4.38 -14.00
C LEU A 27 -0.93 4.44 -14.22
N ALA A 28 -1.37 4.98 -15.37
CA ALA A 28 -2.78 5.02 -15.74
C ALA A 28 -3.39 3.61 -15.86
N ASN A 29 -2.65 2.65 -16.41
CA ASN A 29 -3.10 1.26 -16.49
C ASN A 29 -3.29 0.63 -15.11
N ALA A 30 -2.28 0.73 -14.25
CA ALA A 30 -2.32 0.20 -12.89
C ALA A 30 -3.47 0.83 -12.08
N VAL A 31 -3.66 2.14 -12.18
CA VAL A 31 -4.73 2.88 -11.49
C VAL A 31 -6.11 2.51 -12.04
N GLY A 32 -6.30 2.55 -13.36
CA GLY A 32 -7.60 2.34 -14.00
C GLY A 32 -8.10 0.91 -13.85
N ILE A 33 -7.27 -0.09 -14.19
CA ILE A 33 -7.63 -1.50 -14.05
C ILE A 33 -7.71 -1.90 -12.58
N GLY A 34 -6.78 -1.38 -11.75
CA GLY A 34 -6.80 -1.59 -10.31
C GLY A 34 -8.10 -1.09 -9.68
N ALA A 35 -8.55 0.11 -10.04
CA ALA A 35 -9.79 0.70 -9.51
C ALA A 35 -11.02 -0.16 -9.83
N VAL A 36 -11.13 -0.65 -11.08
CA VAL A 36 -12.22 -1.55 -11.50
C VAL A 36 -12.26 -2.82 -10.65
N LYS A 37 -11.11 -3.48 -10.49
CA LYS A 37 -11.04 -4.73 -9.72
C LYS A 37 -11.27 -4.50 -8.24
N TYR A 38 -10.64 -3.48 -7.66
CA TYR A 38 -10.66 -3.23 -6.22
C TYR A 38 -12.04 -2.74 -5.75
N ALA A 39 -12.74 -1.95 -6.56
CA ALA A 39 -14.08 -1.46 -6.21
C ALA A 39 -15.09 -2.61 -6.01
N ASP A 40 -14.95 -3.69 -6.78
CA ASP A 40 -15.70 -4.94 -6.58
C ASP A 40 -15.15 -5.70 -5.36
N LEU A 41 -13.86 -6.04 -5.39
CA LEU A 41 -13.21 -6.88 -4.37
C LEU A 41 -13.32 -6.33 -2.93
N SER A 42 -13.37 -5.01 -2.76
CA SER A 42 -13.47 -4.35 -1.46
C SER A 42 -14.87 -4.39 -0.83
N LYS A 43 -15.87 -4.87 -1.56
CA LYS A 43 -17.26 -5.01 -1.09
C LYS A 43 -17.55 -6.47 -0.76
N ASN A 44 -18.47 -6.68 0.18
CA ASN A 44 -18.92 -8.04 0.47
C ASN A 44 -19.65 -8.60 -0.76
N ARG A 45 -19.21 -9.76 -1.27
CA ARG A 45 -19.72 -10.41 -2.48
C ARG A 45 -21.22 -10.78 -2.44
N THR A 46 -21.85 -10.73 -1.28
CA THR A 46 -23.30 -11.00 -1.11
C THR A 46 -24.15 -9.74 -1.19
N THR A 47 -23.54 -8.56 -1.15
CA THR A 47 -24.24 -7.27 -1.20
C THR A 47 -24.33 -6.80 -2.64
N ASP A 48 -25.43 -6.15 -3.00
CA ASP A 48 -25.56 -5.49 -4.30
C ASP A 48 -24.45 -4.43 -4.48
N TYR A 49 -23.79 -4.50 -5.63
CA TYR A 49 -22.71 -3.59 -5.99
C TYR A 49 -23.25 -2.42 -6.81
N ILE A 50 -23.17 -1.20 -6.23
CA ILE A 50 -23.48 0.05 -6.95
C ILE A 50 -22.19 0.59 -7.54
N PHE A 51 -22.11 0.57 -8.86
CA PHE A 51 -20.97 1.11 -9.61
C PHE A 51 -20.93 2.64 -9.54
N ASP A 52 -19.75 3.19 -9.29
CA ASP A 52 -19.54 4.64 -9.19
C ASP A 52 -18.09 5.00 -9.55
N TRP A 53 -17.92 5.75 -10.64
CA TRP A 53 -16.61 6.17 -11.16
C TRP A 53 -15.85 7.07 -10.20
N ASP A 54 -16.54 8.00 -9.54
CA ASP A 54 -15.90 9.02 -8.72
C ASP A 54 -15.38 8.37 -7.44
N ASN A 55 -16.16 7.48 -6.84
CA ASN A 55 -15.78 6.74 -5.65
C ASN A 55 -14.62 5.76 -5.89
N MET A 56 -14.64 5.00 -6.99
CA MET A 56 -13.60 3.98 -7.24
C MET A 56 -12.23 4.55 -7.62
N LEU A 57 -12.20 5.75 -8.22
CA LEU A 57 -10.98 6.45 -8.62
C LEU A 57 -10.49 7.47 -7.58
N ALA A 58 -11.19 7.63 -6.46
CA ALA A 58 -10.80 8.53 -5.40
C ALA A 58 -9.46 8.12 -4.76
N PHE A 59 -8.67 9.11 -4.36
CA PHE A 59 -7.45 8.93 -3.55
C PHE A 59 -7.71 8.91 -2.04
N GLU A 60 -8.98 8.91 -1.65
CA GLU A 60 -9.42 8.81 -0.27
C GLU A 60 -10.31 7.58 -0.09
N GLY A 61 -10.27 6.99 1.10
CA GLY A 61 -11.00 5.76 1.40
C GLY A 61 -10.29 4.49 0.91
N ASN A 62 -10.99 3.35 1.03
CA ASN A 62 -10.45 2.04 0.69
C ASN A 62 -10.56 1.76 -0.82
N THR A 63 -9.71 2.41 -1.62
CA THR A 63 -9.69 2.34 -3.09
C THR A 63 -8.33 1.87 -3.60
N ALA A 64 -8.27 1.38 -4.85
CA ALA A 64 -6.99 1.01 -5.47
C ALA A 64 -6.00 2.18 -5.56
N PRO A 65 -6.40 3.39 -6.02
CA PRO A 65 -5.49 4.53 -6.09
C PRO A 65 -4.93 4.90 -4.71
N TYR A 66 -5.74 4.88 -3.65
CA TYR A 66 -5.26 5.10 -2.28
C TYR A 66 -4.21 4.06 -1.89
N MET A 67 -4.49 2.77 -2.11
CA MET A 67 -3.58 1.68 -1.74
C MET A 67 -2.27 1.72 -2.53
N GLN A 68 -2.33 2.01 -3.83
CA GLN A 68 -1.15 2.18 -4.67
C GLN A 68 -0.32 3.39 -4.23
N TYR A 69 -0.95 4.52 -3.91
CA TYR A 69 -0.27 5.69 -3.38
C TYR A 69 0.35 5.44 -1.99
N ALA A 70 -0.35 4.73 -1.09
CA ALA A 70 0.19 4.34 0.20
C ALA A 70 1.45 3.48 0.03
N TYR A 71 1.44 2.53 -0.91
CA TYR A 71 2.61 1.72 -1.24
C TYR A 71 3.79 2.58 -1.75
N THR A 72 3.58 3.55 -2.65
CA THR A 72 4.67 4.40 -3.15
C THR A 72 5.26 5.29 -2.06
N ARG A 73 4.46 5.71 -1.07
CA ARG A 73 4.92 6.45 0.12
C ARG A 73 5.85 5.59 0.98
N VAL A 74 5.52 4.32 1.22
CA VAL A 74 6.40 3.38 1.93
C VAL A 74 7.74 3.24 1.19
N LEU A 75 7.71 3.02 -0.12
CA LEU A 75 8.93 2.91 -0.94
C LEU A 75 9.77 4.19 -0.94
N SER A 76 9.13 5.36 -0.86
CA SER A 76 9.83 6.64 -0.86
C SER A 76 10.78 6.80 0.33
N VAL A 77 10.50 6.12 1.45
CA VAL A 77 11.37 6.09 2.63
C VAL A 77 12.72 5.47 2.28
N PHE A 78 12.71 4.35 1.55
CA PHE A 78 13.91 3.64 1.12
C PHE A 78 14.70 4.41 0.07
N ARG A 79 14.02 5.07 -0.88
CA ARG A 79 14.71 5.89 -1.89
C ARG A 79 15.47 7.08 -1.31
N LYS A 80 15.01 7.61 -0.18
CA LYS A 80 15.65 8.72 0.53
C LYS A 80 16.70 8.25 1.53
N ALA A 81 16.76 6.95 1.79
CA ALA A 81 17.63 6.38 2.80
C ALA A 81 18.95 5.96 2.14
N ASP A 82 20.06 6.47 2.67
CA ASP A 82 21.38 5.88 2.41
C ASP A 82 21.49 4.62 3.29
N ILE A 83 21.18 3.46 2.72
CA ILE A 83 21.09 2.18 3.45
C ILE A 83 22.27 1.31 3.06
N ASP A 84 23.07 0.94 4.05
CA ASP A 84 23.91 -0.25 3.96
C ASP A 84 23.01 -1.48 4.15
N GLU A 85 22.73 -2.19 3.06
CA GLU A 85 21.83 -3.36 3.06
C GLU A 85 22.36 -4.49 3.95
N GLN A 86 23.68 -4.66 4.04
CA GLN A 86 24.28 -5.73 4.82
C GLN A 86 24.20 -5.42 6.32
N ALA A 87 24.47 -4.17 6.69
CA ALA A 87 24.26 -3.69 8.06
C ALA A 87 22.78 -3.80 8.45
N LEU A 88 21.86 -3.34 7.59
CA LEU A 88 20.42 -3.42 7.84
C LEU A 88 19.96 -4.87 8.00
N ALA A 89 20.39 -5.79 7.13
CA ALA A 89 20.02 -7.20 7.23
C ALA A 89 20.39 -7.80 8.59
N SER A 90 21.58 -7.47 9.10
CA SER A 90 22.09 -7.99 10.38
C SER A 90 21.51 -7.32 11.63
N ALA A 91 20.95 -6.11 11.51
CA ALA A 91 20.39 -5.35 12.64
C ALA A 91 19.13 -6.02 13.24
N PRO A 92 18.90 -5.98 14.57
CA PRO A 92 17.68 -6.50 15.16
C PRO A 92 16.48 -5.57 14.90
N VAL A 93 15.26 -6.11 15.05
CA VAL A 93 14.05 -5.29 15.23
C VAL A 93 13.85 -5.08 16.72
N ILE A 94 13.72 -3.82 17.12
CA ILE A 94 13.48 -3.38 18.51
C ILE A 94 12.20 -2.56 18.49
N ILE A 95 11.20 -3.02 19.23
CA ILE A 95 9.90 -2.34 19.37
C ILE A 95 9.89 -1.65 20.73
N SER A 96 9.72 -0.33 20.70
CA SER A 96 9.80 0.56 21.87
C SER A 96 8.58 1.45 22.03
N GLU A 97 7.89 1.78 20.93
CA GLU A 97 6.69 2.61 20.94
C GLU A 97 5.44 1.81 20.59
N ASP A 98 4.28 2.21 21.14
CA ASP A 98 3.00 1.54 20.88
C ASP A 98 2.64 1.51 19.40
N ARG A 99 2.99 2.54 18.63
CA ARG A 99 2.74 2.60 17.18
C ARG A 99 3.58 1.60 16.41
N GLU A 100 4.82 1.35 16.84
CA GLU A 100 5.67 0.29 16.30
C GLU A 100 5.05 -1.09 16.58
N ALA A 101 4.59 -1.30 17.82
CA ALA A 101 3.96 -2.54 18.25
C ALA A 101 2.66 -2.82 17.49
N GLN A 102 1.80 -1.82 17.32
CA GLN A 102 0.54 -1.92 16.57
C GLN A 102 0.80 -2.30 15.10
N LEU A 103 1.73 -1.61 14.43
CA LEU A 103 2.08 -1.92 13.05
C LEU A 103 2.67 -3.34 12.94
N ALA A 104 3.64 -3.68 13.80
CA ALA A 104 4.27 -5.00 13.79
C ALA A 104 3.25 -6.13 14.01
N ALA A 105 2.37 -5.98 15.01
CA ALA A 105 1.32 -6.94 15.30
C ALA A 105 0.39 -7.10 14.09
N ARG A 106 -0.06 -5.99 13.46
CA ARG A 106 -0.91 -6.08 12.28
C ARG A 106 -0.20 -6.75 11.11
N LEU A 107 1.07 -6.45 10.85
CA LEU A 107 1.83 -7.09 9.77
C LEU A 107 1.93 -8.61 9.93
N LEU A 108 2.03 -9.10 11.17
CA LEU A 108 2.07 -10.54 11.47
C LEU A 108 0.70 -11.23 11.30
N GLN A 109 -0.40 -10.47 11.26
CA GLN A 109 -1.76 -10.99 11.02
C GLN A 109 -2.07 -11.19 9.52
N PHE A 110 -1.09 -11.07 8.64
CA PHE A 110 -1.27 -11.33 7.21
C PHE A 110 -1.69 -12.78 6.94
N GLU A 111 -1.11 -13.76 7.64
CA GLU A 111 -1.38 -15.19 7.43
C GLU A 111 -2.81 -15.58 7.85
N GLU A 112 -3.26 -15.12 9.02
CA GLU A 112 -4.63 -15.36 9.48
C GLU A 112 -5.66 -14.68 8.57
N THR A 113 -5.34 -13.51 8.02
CA THR A 113 -6.17 -12.83 7.00
C THR A 113 -6.30 -13.68 5.75
N LEU A 114 -5.19 -14.21 5.21
CA LEU A 114 -5.21 -15.13 4.08
C LEU A 114 -6.01 -16.41 4.37
N THR A 115 -5.88 -16.94 5.58
CA THR A 115 -6.63 -18.13 6.02
C THR A 115 -8.14 -17.88 5.97
N VAL A 116 -8.60 -16.72 6.43
CA VAL A 116 -10.02 -16.33 6.34
C VAL A 116 -10.46 -16.18 4.88
N VAL A 117 -9.68 -15.47 4.06
CA VAL A 117 -9.99 -15.27 2.63
C VAL A 117 -10.11 -16.60 1.89
N ALA A 118 -9.17 -17.53 2.12
CA ALA A 118 -9.17 -18.84 1.49
C ALA A 118 -10.34 -19.72 1.94
N ARG A 119 -10.70 -19.68 3.23
CA ARG A 119 -11.79 -20.48 3.79
C ARG A 119 -13.17 -20.00 3.33
N GLU A 120 -13.39 -18.69 3.34
CA GLU A 120 -14.72 -18.09 3.13
C GLU A 120 -14.94 -17.61 1.69
N GLY A 121 -13.87 -17.49 0.89
CA GLY A 121 -13.93 -16.90 -0.44
C GLY A 121 -14.38 -15.44 -0.40
N THR A 122 -13.85 -14.65 0.53
CA THR A 122 -14.25 -13.25 0.79
C THR A 122 -13.07 -12.26 0.66
N PRO A 123 -12.70 -11.86 -0.57
CA PRO A 123 -11.55 -10.96 -0.81
C PRO A 123 -11.63 -9.60 -0.12
N HIS A 124 -12.83 -9.09 0.19
CA HIS A 124 -12.99 -7.82 0.90
C HIS A 124 -12.32 -7.80 2.28
N VAL A 125 -12.10 -8.97 2.88
CA VAL A 125 -11.33 -9.11 4.12
C VAL A 125 -9.88 -8.71 3.91
N MET A 126 -9.26 -9.11 2.78
CA MET A 126 -7.91 -8.68 2.41
C MET A 126 -7.87 -7.18 2.11
N CYS A 127 -8.86 -6.65 1.37
CA CYS A 127 -8.95 -5.21 1.12
C CYS A 127 -9.04 -4.39 2.42
N ALA A 128 -9.82 -4.85 3.40
CA ALA A 128 -9.93 -4.19 4.70
C ALA A 128 -8.62 -4.27 5.50
N TYR A 129 -7.97 -5.44 5.52
CA TYR A 129 -6.68 -5.63 6.17
C TYR A 129 -5.60 -4.69 5.60
N LEU A 130 -5.47 -4.62 4.27
CA LEU A 130 -4.45 -3.78 3.63
C LEU A 130 -4.70 -2.29 3.90
N TYR A 131 -5.96 -1.88 3.91
CA TYR A 131 -6.33 -0.51 4.26
C TYR A 131 -5.95 -0.15 5.70
N ASP A 132 -6.18 -1.07 6.64
CA ASP A 132 -5.78 -0.88 8.04
C ASP A 132 -4.24 -0.83 8.19
N VAL A 133 -3.51 -1.71 7.51
CA VAL A 133 -2.03 -1.67 7.46
C VAL A 133 -1.53 -0.33 6.94
N ALA A 134 -2.12 0.18 5.85
CA ALA A 134 -1.75 1.48 5.29
C ALA A 134 -2.01 2.63 6.28
N GLY A 135 -3.15 2.60 6.98
CA GLY A 135 -3.48 3.56 8.03
C GLY A 135 -2.50 3.52 9.21
N LEU A 136 -2.21 2.34 9.74
CA LEU A 136 -1.24 2.14 10.82
C LEU A 136 0.16 2.60 10.41
N PHE A 137 0.58 2.30 9.19
CA PHE A 137 1.86 2.78 8.68
C PHE A 137 1.90 4.31 8.56
N SER A 138 0.81 4.96 8.12
CA SER A 138 0.76 6.42 8.07
C SER A 138 0.93 7.03 9.46
N GLY A 139 0.25 6.48 10.47
CA GLY A 139 0.38 6.92 11.87
C GLY A 139 1.79 6.69 12.41
N PHE A 140 2.39 5.53 12.15
CA PHE A 140 3.79 5.24 12.47
C PHE A 140 4.75 6.22 11.79
N TYR A 141 4.60 6.46 10.49
CA TYR A 141 5.48 7.34 9.72
C TYR A 141 5.46 8.79 10.22
N GLU A 142 4.29 9.28 10.65
CA GLU A 142 4.13 10.64 11.16
C GLU A 142 4.72 10.84 12.56
N HIS A 143 4.63 9.83 13.42
CA HIS A 143 4.97 9.96 14.84
C HIS A 143 6.33 9.36 15.22
N CYS A 144 6.85 8.43 14.42
CA CYS A 144 8.09 7.70 14.70
C CYS A 144 9.12 8.03 13.61
N PRO A 145 10.05 8.98 13.85
CA PRO A 145 11.07 9.34 12.87
C PRO A 145 11.86 8.12 12.40
N ILE A 146 11.87 7.87 11.09
CA ILE A 146 12.58 6.71 10.50
C ILE A 146 14.01 7.11 10.12
N LEU A 147 14.17 8.03 9.16
CA LEU A 147 15.49 8.39 8.62
C LEU A 147 16.28 9.32 9.56
N SER A 148 15.57 10.14 10.33
CA SER A 148 16.12 11.03 11.34
C SER A 148 15.91 10.49 12.75
N ALA A 149 15.92 9.15 12.91
CA ALA A 149 15.87 8.52 14.21
C ALA A 149 17.11 8.89 15.05
N GLU A 150 16.97 8.83 16.38
CA GLU A 150 18.00 9.25 17.32
C GLU A 150 19.31 8.44 17.29
N ASN A 151 19.25 7.19 16.81
CA ASN A 151 20.41 6.32 16.67
C ASN A 151 20.19 5.26 15.57
N ASP A 152 21.28 4.63 15.13
CA ASP A 152 21.26 3.64 14.05
C ASP A 152 20.44 2.38 14.39
N ALA A 153 20.37 1.98 15.66
CA ALA A 153 19.59 0.80 16.05
C ALA A 153 18.08 1.05 15.85
N VAL A 154 17.58 2.21 16.28
CA VAL A 154 16.18 2.62 16.08
C VAL A 154 15.91 2.85 14.59
N ARG A 155 16.82 3.54 13.87
CA ARG A 155 16.72 3.75 12.42
C ARG A 155 16.56 2.42 11.68
N ASN A 156 17.44 1.46 11.96
CA ASN A 156 17.43 0.16 11.27
C ASN A 156 16.20 -0.68 11.65
N SER A 157 15.78 -0.66 12.93
CA SER A 157 14.54 -1.31 13.37
C SER A 157 13.32 -0.78 12.60
N ARG A 158 13.16 0.54 12.52
CA ARG A 158 12.06 1.21 11.82
C ARG A 158 12.10 1.00 10.30
N LEU A 159 13.29 0.99 9.71
CA LEU A 159 13.47 0.62 8.31
C LEU A 159 13.02 -0.82 8.05
N LYS A 160 13.26 -1.77 8.94
CA LYS A 160 12.73 -3.14 8.79
C LYS A 160 11.21 -3.20 8.86
N LEU A 161 10.58 -2.44 9.75
CA LEU A 161 9.12 -2.34 9.80
C LEU A 161 8.57 -1.77 8.48
N ALA A 162 9.14 -0.68 7.97
CA ALA A 162 8.75 -0.13 6.68
C ALA A 162 8.97 -1.13 5.53
N GLN A 163 10.03 -1.94 5.60
CA GLN A 163 10.37 -2.92 4.56
C GLN A 163 9.33 -4.04 4.54
N LEU A 164 8.96 -4.55 5.72
CA LEU A 164 7.92 -5.55 5.86
C LEU A 164 6.57 -4.99 5.42
N THR A 165 6.23 -3.74 5.76
CA THR A 165 5.03 -3.07 5.25
C THR A 165 5.00 -3.05 3.72
N ALA A 166 6.09 -2.65 3.06
CA ALA A 166 6.15 -2.64 1.60
C ALA A 166 5.90 -4.04 1.01
N LYS A 167 6.56 -5.06 1.55
CA LYS A 167 6.40 -6.46 1.11
C LYS A 167 4.98 -6.97 1.31
N THR A 168 4.39 -6.71 2.48
CA THR A 168 3.01 -7.12 2.82
C THR A 168 1.99 -6.42 1.94
N LEU A 169 2.10 -5.11 1.73
CA LEU A 169 1.20 -4.37 0.85
C LEU A 169 1.28 -4.89 -0.59
N LYS A 170 2.50 -5.06 -1.13
CA LYS A 170 2.68 -5.56 -2.48
C LYS A 170 2.14 -6.98 -2.66
N LEU A 171 2.45 -7.89 -1.74
CA LEU A 171 2.00 -9.27 -1.83
C LEU A 171 0.48 -9.39 -1.64
N GLY A 172 -0.10 -8.65 -0.69
CA GLY A 172 -1.55 -8.65 -0.50
C GLY A 172 -2.30 -8.10 -1.71
N LEU A 173 -1.83 -7.00 -2.30
CA LEU A 173 -2.38 -6.47 -3.56
C LEU A 173 -2.23 -7.47 -4.72
N ASP A 174 -1.12 -8.21 -4.78
CA ASP A 174 -0.89 -9.26 -5.78
C ASP A 174 -1.90 -10.42 -5.63
N THR A 175 -2.24 -10.81 -4.39
CA THR A 175 -3.30 -11.83 -4.18
C THR A 175 -4.68 -11.37 -4.66
N LEU A 176 -4.91 -10.06 -4.78
CA LEU A 176 -6.10 -9.44 -5.38
C LEU A 176 -5.93 -9.18 -6.89
N GLY A 177 -4.75 -9.47 -7.44
CA GLY A 177 -4.36 -9.18 -8.81
C GLY A 177 -4.26 -7.68 -9.12
N ILE A 178 -3.93 -6.86 -8.13
CA ILE A 178 -3.81 -5.41 -8.28
C ILE A 178 -2.34 -5.06 -8.48
N GLU A 179 -2.03 -4.48 -9.63
CA GLU A 179 -0.67 -4.05 -9.96
C GLU A 179 -0.24 -2.86 -9.08
N THR A 180 1.03 -2.85 -8.69
CA THR A 180 1.64 -1.75 -7.92
C THR A 180 2.65 -1.00 -8.78
N VAL A 181 2.81 0.28 -8.52
CA VAL A 181 3.84 1.14 -9.14
C VAL A 181 4.90 1.54 -8.12
N GLU A 182 6.11 1.85 -8.58
CA GLU A 182 7.20 2.26 -7.70
C GLU A 182 7.12 3.75 -7.31
N ARG A 183 6.56 4.57 -8.20
CA ARG A 183 6.30 6.00 -7.99
C ARG A 183 4.96 6.40 -8.58
N MET A 184 4.33 7.36 -7.91
CA MET A 184 3.03 7.95 -8.22
C MET A 184 3.03 9.38 -7.71
#